data_AF-A0A0W4ZAH6-F1
#
_entry.id   AF-A0A0W4ZAH6-F1
#
_cell.length_a   1.000
_cell.length_b   1.000
_cell.length_c   1.000
_cell.angle_alpha   90.00
_cell.angle_beta   90.00
_cell.angle_gamma   90.00
#
_symmetry.space_group_name_H-M   'P 1'
#
loop_
_entity.id
_entity.type
_entity.pdbx_description
1 polymer ?
#
loop_
_entity_poly.entity_id
_entity_poly.type
_entity_poly.pdbx_seq_one_letter_code
_entity_poly.pdbx_strand_id
1 'polypeptide(L)'
;MARPVKRQAQGAGGAADDIKEEHLLAFIVKDKYSNEQQCKEELKKYCEELKKIDGGSDVNDKVKGLCGGDDKKRDEKCTGLKAKVEAEIDNFDAELQDELGKLKDEDCKKYEEKCILLEETDYDDIKNDCVKLREGCYELKRKKVGEELLLRALGKDVKNGECEKKMKDVCPVLSRESDELMSFCLDPTKTCQALKKKSEEVCKLLEKELDKKSSEKCHERLEKCHFYGEACTQTKCDEDKKQCEGKGFTYKAPESDFSPVKPRASLLRSIGLDDVYKNAEKDGILIGRQGVDLPKTFGDNLVQDLLLVLSQDENDKKPDKKCKKALEKCDASKHLDD
;
A
#
# COMPACT_ATOMS: atom_id res chain seq x y z
N MET A 1 -8.58 -2.33 -20.23
CA MET A 1 -7.91 -3.64 -20.12
C MET A 1 -6.55 -3.42 -19.48
N ALA A 2 -6.48 -3.56 -18.15
CA ALA A 2 -5.24 -3.40 -17.40
C ALA A 2 -4.39 -4.67 -17.62
N ARG A 3 -3.15 -4.52 -18.09
CA ARG A 3 -2.20 -5.63 -18.20
C ARG A 3 -1.73 -6.00 -16.79
N PRO A 4 -1.87 -7.26 -16.34
CA PRO A 4 -1.26 -7.69 -15.10
C PRO A 4 0.25 -7.76 -15.31
N VAL A 5 0.98 -6.91 -14.59
CA VAL A 5 2.45 -6.90 -14.57
C VAL A 5 2.93 -8.15 -13.82
N LYS A 6 3.68 -9.03 -14.49
CA LYS A 6 4.37 -10.17 -13.86
C LYS A 6 5.32 -9.64 -12.78
N ARG A 7 4.96 -9.82 -11.50
CA ARG A 7 5.88 -9.70 -10.36
C ARG A 7 6.25 -11.11 -9.89
N GLN A 8 7.53 -11.44 -9.96
CA GLN A 8 8.06 -12.71 -9.45
C GLN A 8 7.79 -12.81 -7.94
N ALA A 9 7.09 -13.85 -7.53
CA ALA A 9 6.94 -14.22 -6.13
C ALA A 9 8.28 -14.77 -5.61
N GLN A 10 8.93 -14.05 -4.70
CA GLN A 10 9.91 -14.64 -3.79
C GLN A 10 9.17 -15.04 -2.51
N GLY A 11 9.24 -16.32 -2.19
CA GLY A 11 8.49 -16.95 -1.11
C GLY A 11 8.90 -16.50 0.28
N ALA A 12 7.90 -16.38 1.15
CA ALA A 12 8.01 -16.55 2.58
C ALA A 12 6.76 -17.31 3.04
N GLY A 13 6.98 -18.48 3.64
CA GLY A 13 5.93 -19.38 4.11
C GLY A 13 5.15 -18.79 5.27
N GLY A 14 3.85 -18.63 5.04
CA GLY A 14 2.77 -18.50 6.01
C GLY A 14 1.52 -18.92 5.24
N ALA A 15 0.73 -19.85 5.77
CA ALA A 15 -0.31 -20.59 5.05
C ALA A 15 -1.13 -19.69 4.10
N ALA A 16 -0.85 -19.81 2.79
CA ALA A 16 -1.74 -19.26 1.79
C ALA A 16 -3.05 -20.07 1.89
N ASP A 17 -4.18 -19.40 2.14
CA ASP A 17 -5.47 -19.98 1.77
C ASP A 17 -5.38 -20.25 0.27
N ASP A 18 -5.23 -21.52 -0.08
CA ASP A 18 -4.94 -21.96 -1.44
C ASP A 18 -6.09 -21.51 -2.35
N ILE A 19 -5.78 -20.81 -3.44
CA ILE A 19 -6.79 -20.47 -4.47
C ILE A 19 -7.39 -21.78 -4.99
N LYS A 20 -8.67 -22.02 -4.67
CA LYS A 20 -9.43 -23.21 -5.04
C LYS A 20 -9.89 -23.17 -6.50
N GLU A 21 -10.30 -24.32 -7.04
CA GLU A 21 -10.83 -24.40 -8.41
C GLU A 21 -12.12 -23.56 -8.54
N GLU A 22 -12.94 -23.56 -7.49
CA GLU A 22 -14.19 -22.83 -7.38
C GLU A 22 -14.00 -21.31 -7.51
N HIS A 23 -12.93 -20.75 -6.93
CA HIS A 23 -12.63 -19.32 -7.06
C HIS A 23 -12.30 -18.94 -8.51
N LEU A 24 -11.53 -19.79 -9.20
CA LEU A 24 -11.19 -19.55 -10.60
C LEU A 24 -12.42 -19.70 -11.51
N LEU A 25 -13.29 -20.68 -11.21
CA LEU A 25 -14.55 -20.84 -11.92
C LEU A 25 -15.47 -19.64 -11.70
N ALA A 26 -15.66 -19.18 -10.46
CA ALA A 26 -16.42 -17.97 -10.15
C ALA A 26 -15.89 -16.74 -10.90
N PHE A 27 -14.57 -16.57 -10.97
CA PHE A 27 -13.95 -15.48 -11.73
C PHE A 27 -14.24 -15.56 -13.23
N ILE A 28 -14.21 -16.76 -13.81
CA ILE A 28 -14.41 -16.98 -15.26
C ILE A 28 -15.88 -16.80 -15.64
N VAL A 29 -16.79 -17.47 -14.92
CA VAL A 29 -18.22 -17.47 -15.28
C VAL A 29 -19.01 -16.36 -14.62
N LYS A 30 -18.42 -15.62 -13.67
CA LYS A 30 -19.00 -14.44 -13.01
C LYS A 30 -20.38 -14.76 -12.44
N ASP A 31 -21.37 -13.89 -12.64
CA ASP A 31 -22.78 -14.07 -12.29
C ASP A 31 -23.46 -15.31 -12.91
N LYS A 32 -22.85 -15.97 -13.90
CA LYS A 32 -23.41 -17.16 -14.57
C LYS A 32 -23.17 -18.48 -13.83
N TYR A 33 -22.40 -18.48 -12.75
CA TYR A 33 -22.15 -19.68 -11.93
C TYR A 33 -23.44 -20.31 -11.37
N SER A 34 -24.49 -19.51 -11.17
CA SER A 34 -25.76 -19.93 -10.59
C SER A 34 -26.63 -20.76 -11.54
N ASN A 35 -26.34 -20.72 -12.85
CA ASN A 35 -27.02 -21.49 -13.89
C ASN A 35 -26.03 -22.43 -14.58
N GLU A 36 -26.24 -23.74 -14.43
CA GLU A 36 -25.33 -24.76 -14.95
C GLU A 36 -25.14 -24.67 -16.48
N GLN A 37 -26.19 -24.36 -17.25
CA GLN A 37 -26.07 -24.24 -18.70
C GLN A 37 -25.27 -22.99 -19.09
N GLN A 38 -25.54 -21.84 -18.45
CA GLN A 38 -24.82 -20.60 -18.72
C GLN A 38 -23.35 -20.71 -18.28
N CYS A 39 -23.08 -21.37 -17.15
CA CYS A 39 -21.72 -21.71 -16.73
C CYS A 39 -20.97 -22.50 -17.80
N LYS A 40 -21.59 -23.54 -18.38
CA LYS A 40 -20.96 -24.36 -19.44
C LYS A 40 -20.66 -23.53 -20.68
N GLU A 41 -21.60 -22.68 -21.09
CA GLU A 41 -21.45 -21.80 -22.25
C GLU A 41 -20.30 -20.79 -22.05
N GLU A 42 -20.23 -20.11 -20.90
CA GLU A 42 -19.17 -19.14 -20.59
C GLU A 42 -17.79 -19.81 -20.41
N LEU A 43 -17.73 -20.94 -19.70
CA LEU A 43 -16.47 -21.69 -19.55
C LEU A 43 -15.96 -22.20 -20.89
N LYS A 44 -16.84 -22.62 -21.80
CA LYS A 44 -16.47 -23.00 -23.17
C LYS A 44 -15.88 -21.82 -23.94
N LYS A 45 -16.55 -20.66 -23.94
CA LYS A 45 -16.05 -19.44 -24.61
C LYS A 45 -14.68 -19.05 -24.09
N TYR A 46 -14.50 -19.01 -22.77
CA TYR A 46 -13.23 -18.71 -22.13
C TYR A 46 -12.12 -19.64 -22.61
N CYS A 47 -12.36 -20.96 -22.63
CA CYS A 47 -11.38 -21.93 -23.09
C CYS A 47 -11.06 -21.84 -24.58
N GLU A 48 -12.02 -21.45 -25.42
CA GLU A 48 -11.78 -21.21 -26.86
C GLU A 48 -10.94 -19.95 -27.10
N GLU A 49 -11.19 -18.88 -26.34
CA GLU A 49 -10.39 -17.65 -26.39
C GLU A 49 -8.96 -17.90 -25.92
N LEU A 50 -8.80 -18.66 -24.84
CA LEU A 50 -7.49 -19.02 -24.29
C LEU A 50 -6.64 -19.81 -25.31
N LYS A 51 -7.27 -20.72 -26.05
CA LYS A 51 -6.60 -21.47 -27.15
C LYS A 51 -6.14 -20.56 -28.29
N LYS A 52 -6.89 -19.48 -28.59
CA LYS A 52 -6.56 -18.54 -29.67
C LYS A 52 -5.37 -17.63 -29.33
N ILE A 53 -5.21 -17.26 -28.05
CA ILE A 53 -4.20 -16.27 -27.62
C ILE A 53 -2.79 -16.85 -27.62
N ASP A 54 -2.60 -18.14 -27.28
CA ASP A 54 -1.25 -18.71 -27.17
C ASP A 54 -1.19 -20.24 -27.36
N GLY A 55 -2.19 -20.86 -28.00
CA GLY A 55 -2.29 -22.33 -28.00
C GLY A 55 -2.46 -22.96 -26.61
N GLY A 56 -2.57 -22.13 -25.56
CA GLY A 56 -2.63 -22.51 -24.15
C GLY A 56 -1.28 -22.71 -23.45
N SER A 57 -0.12 -22.43 -24.06
CA SER A 57 1.20 -22.81 -23.51
C SER A 57 1.65 -22.02 -22.28
N ASP A 58 1.46 -20.70 -22.24
CA ASP A 58 1.97 -19.85 -21.14
C ASP A 58 0.98 -19.59 -19.98
N VAL A 59 -0.08 -20.39 -19.89
CA VAL A 59 -1.13 -20.23 -18.87
C VAL A 59 -0.82 -21.06 -17.62
N ASN A 60 -1.21 -20.56 -16.44
CA ASN A 60 -1.14 -21.28 -15.16
C ASN A 60 -1.79 -22.68 -15.26
N ASP A 61 -1.14 -23.69 -14.68
CA ASP A 61 -1.59 -25.09 -14.73
C ASP A 61 -3.00 -25.31 -14.15
N LYS A 62 -3.41 -24.54 -13.14
CA LYS A 62 -4.79 -24.58 -12.60
C LYS A 62 -5.79 -24.17 -13.68
N VAL A 63 -5.51 -23.11 -14.45
CA VAL A 63 -6.36 -22.63 -15.55
C VAL A 63 -6.32 -23.58 -16.75
N LYS A 64 -5.15 -24.15 -17.08
CA LYS A 64 -5.06 -25.22 -18.08
C LYS A 64 -5.92 -26.43 -17.68
N GLY A 65 -5.93 -26.79 -16.40
CA GLY A 65 -6.76 -27.85 -15.85
C GLY A 65 -8.26 -27.59 -16.00
N LEU A 66 -8.72 -26.33 -15.95
CA LEU A 66 -10.10 -25.93 -16.23
C LEU A 66 -10.53 -26.22 -17.66
N CYS A 67 -9.63 -25.97 -18.62
CA CYS A 67 -9.88 -26.16 -20.05
C CYS A 67 -9.40 -27.50 -20.61
N GLY A 68 -8.84 -28.37 -19.76
CA GLY A 68 -8.27 -29.66 -20.14
C GLY A 68 -9.31 -30.77 -20.21
N GLY A 69 -9.17 -31.67 -21.19
CA GLY A 69 -10.08 -32.79 -21.42
C GLY A 69 -11.16 -32.51 -22.48
N ASP A 70 -12.07 -33.48 -22.64
CA ASP A 70 -13.21 -33.37 -23.56
C ASP A 70 -14.31 -32.49 -22.98
N ASP A 71 -15.23 -32.00 -23.83
CA ASP A 71 -16.35 -31.11 -23.44
C ASP A 71 -17.10 -31.62 -22.21
N LYS A 72 -17.33 -32.94 -22.10
CA LYS A 72 -18.01 -33.55 -20.95
C LYS A 72 -17.30 -33.29 -19.61
N LYS A 73 -15.97 -33.41 -19.57
CA LYS A 73 -15.18 -33.21 -18.33
C LYS A 73 -15.14 -31.74 -17.93
N ARG A 74 -15.10 -30.83 -18.91
CA ARG A 74 -15.20 -29.38 -18.65
C ARG A 74 -16.58 -29.07 -18.07
N ASP A 75 -17.63 -29.59 -18.69
CA ASP A 75 -19.01 -29.30 -18.32
C ASP A 75 -19.37 -29.86 -16.93
N GLU A 76 -18.74 -30.96 -16.51
CA GLU A 76 -18.86 -31.51 -15.15
C GLU A 76 -18.40 -30.54 -14.05
N LYS A 77 -17.56 -29.54 -14.36
CA LYS A 77 -17.09 -28.51 -13.40
C LYS A 77 -18.19 -27.53 -12.99
N CYS A 78 -19.21 -27.35 -13.84
CA CYS A 78 -20.37 -26.53 -13.54
C CYS A 78 -21.38 -27.25 -12.63
N THR A 79 -21.30 -28.58 -12.51
CA THR A 79 -22.22 -29.37 -11.69
C THR A 79 -22.01 -29.07 -10.20
N GLY A 80 -23.04 -28.52 -9.55
CA GLY A 80 -22.96 -28.15 -8.14
C GLY A 80 -22.07 -26.93 -7.85
N LEU A 81 -21.59 -26.22 -8.89
CA LEU A 81 -20.74 -25.04 -8.73
C LEU A 81 -21.42 -23.97 -7.88
N LYS A 82 -22.72 -23.75 -8.11
CA LYS A 82 -23.54 -22.80 -7.35
C LYS A 82 -23.34 -22.96 -5.84
N ALA A 83 -23.69 -24.11 -5.28
CA ALA A 83 -23.62 -24.35 -3.84
C ALA A 83 -22.20 -24.18 -3.28
N LYS A 84 -21.17 -24.51 -4.08
CA LYS A 84 -19.78 -24.33 -3.66
C LYS A 84 -19.36 -22.86 -3.64
N VAL A 85 -19.70 -22.11 -4.68
CA VAL A 85 -19.38 -20.67 -4.78
C VAL A 85 -20.13 -19.90 -3.71
N GLU A 86 -21.42 -20.16 -3.50
CA GLU A 86 -22.21 -19.55 -2.42
C GLU A 86 -21.56 -19.81 -1.05
N ALA A 87 -21.11 -21.05 -0.79
CA ALA A 87 -20.42 -21.38 0.46
C ALA A 87 -19.05 -20.67 0.61
N GLU A 88 -18.26 -20.52 -0.45
CA GLU A 88 -17.00 -19.75 -0.39
C GLU A 88 -17.28 -18.25 -0.18
N ILE A 89 -18.33 -17.72 -0.80
CA ILE A 89 -18.78 -16.33 -0.66
C ILE A 89 -19.20 -16.06 0.78
N ASP A 90 -20.09 -16.88 1.36
CA ASP A 90 -20.56 -16.68 2.74
C ASP A 90 -19.41 -16.75 3.75
N ASN A 91 -18.49 -17.69 3.57
CA ASN A 91 -17.30 -17.79 4.42
C ASN A 91 -16.38 -16.57 4.26
N PHE A 92 -16.13 -16.14 3.02
CA PHE A 92 -15.27 -15.01 2.75
C PHE A 92 -15.86 -13.68 3.23
N ASP A 93 -17.17 -13.47 3.07
CA ASP A 93 -17.87 -12.28 3.56
C ASP A 93 -17.76 -12.16 5.08
N ALA A 94 -17.97 -13.26 5.81
CA ALA A 94 -17.78 -13.31 7.25
C ALA A 94 -16.33 -13.03 7.68
N GLU A 95 -15.34 -13.61 6.98
CA GLU A 95 -13.91 -13.31 7.21
C GLU A 95 -13.61 -11.82 6.95
N LEU A 96 -14.16 -11.26 5.88
CA LEU A 96 -13.89 -9.90 5.44
C LEU A 96 -14.50 -8.87 6.39
N GLN A 97 -15.73 -9.09 6.86
CA GLN A 97 -16.38 -8.22 7.84
C GLN A 97 -15.62 -8.16 9.17
N ASP A 98 -15.10 -9.30 9.65
CA ASP A 98 -14.26 -9.34 10.86
C ASP A 98 -12.92 -8.63 10.64
N GLU A 99 -12.35 -8.70 9.42
CA GLU A 99 -11.06 -8.09 9.10
C GLU A 99 -11.16 -6.57 8.82
N LEU A 100 -12.23 -6.08 8.19
CA LEU A 100 -12.41 -4.66 7.90
C LEU A 100 -12.34 -3.77 9.16
N GLY A 101 -12.67 -4.31 10.34
CA GLY A 101 -12.54 -3.61 11.62
C GLY A 101 -11.11 -3.55 12.20
N LYS A 102 -10.18 -4.38 11.71
CA LYS A 102 -8.82 -4.56 12.25
C LYS A 102 -7.74 -4.66 11.18
N LEU A 103 -8.07 -4.23 9.96
CA LEU A 103 -7.30 -4.43 8.75
C LEU A 103 -5.83 -4.06 8.91
N LYS A 104 -4.95 -4.99 8.54
CA LYS A 104 -3.50 -4.77 8.47
C LYS A 104 -3.02 -4.91 7.04
N ASP A 105 -1.92 -4.23 6.74
CA ASP A 105 -1.31 -4.26 5.41
C ASP A 105 -0.84 -5.68 5.02
N GLU A 106 -0.46 -6.50 5.98
CA GLU A 106 -0.05 -7.90 5.74
C GLU A 106 -1.20 -8.75 5.19
N ASP A 107 -2.43 -8.43 5.61
CA ASP A 107 -3.65 -9.14 5.24
C ASP A 107 -4.19 -8.66 3.88
N CYS A 108 -3.94 -7.40 3.53
CA CYS A 108 -4.44 -6.78 2.29
C CYS A 108 -4.25 -7.63 1.05
N LYS A 109 -3.03 -8.15 0.81
CA LYS A 109 -2.75 -8.95 -0.38
C LYS A 109 -3.66 -10.20 -0.46
N LYS A 110 -3.84 -10.89 0.67
CA LYS A 110 -4.65 -12.12 0.75
C LYS A 110 -6.11 -11.83 0.41
N TYR A 111 -6.69 -10.81 1.03
CA TYR A 111 -8.10 -10.47 0.84
C TYR A 111 -8.35 -9.79 -0.52
N GLU A 112 -7.43 -8.94 -1.01
CA GLU A 112 -7.50 -8.33 -2.35
C GLU A 112 -7.51 -9.43 -3.44
N GLU A 113 -6.68 -10.47 -3.32
CA GLU A 113 -6.66 -11.60 -4.25
C GLU A 113 -8.00 -12.38 -4.25
N LYS A 114 -8.57 -12.69 -3.08
CA LYS A 114 -9.89 -13.34 -2.99
C LYS A 114 -11.00 -12.45 -3.56
N CYS A 115 -10.97 -11.15 -3.29
CA CYS A 115 -11.91 -10.18 -3.85
C CYS A 115 -11.91 -10.17 -5.38
N ILE A 116 -10.74 -10.14 -6.01
CA ILE A 116 -10.63 -10.18 -7.48
C ILE A 116 -11.34 -11.42 -8.06
N LEU A 117 -11.31 -12.55 -7.35
CA LEU A 117 -11.88 -13.81 -7.82
C LEU A 117 -13.40 -13.90 -7.62
N LEU A 118 -13.96 -13.19 -6.64
CA LEU A 118 -15.35 -13.32 -6.21
C LEU A 118 -16.21 -12.06 -6.44
N GLU A 119 -15.63 -10.89 -6.68
CA GLU A 119 -16.36 -9.60 -6.78
C GLU A 119 -17.30 -9.47 -7.97
N GLU A 120 -17.11 -10.28 -9.02
CA GLU A 120 -17.92 -10.28 -10.24
C GLU A 120 -19.11 -11.26 -10.17
N THR A 121 -19.35 -11.86 -9.00
CA THR A 121 -20.56 -12.65 -8.74
C THR A 121 -21.77 -11.74 -8.51
N ASP A 122 -22.96 -12.31 -8.38
CA ASP A 122 -24.22 -11.58 -8.18
C ASP A 122 -24.47 -11.14 -6.72
N TYR A 123 -23.44 -11.22 -5.86
CA TYR A 123 -23.51 -10.85 -4.45
C TYR A 123 -23.04 -9.40 -4.22
N ASP A 124 -24.01 -8.49 -4.06
CA ASP A 124 -23.75 -7.07 -3.83
C ASP A 124 -22.96 -6.78 -2.54
N ASP A 125 -23.14 -7.58 -1.50
CA ASP A 125 -22.46 -7.39 -0.20
C ASP A 125 -20.95 -7.59 -0.34
N ILE A 126 -20.51 -8.70 -0.95
CA ILE A 126 -19.09 -8.94 -1.26
C ILE A 126 -18.51 -7.81 -2.10
N LYS A 127 -19.25 -7.36 -3.11
CA LYS A 127 -18.75 -6.29 -3.98
C LYS A 127 -18.49 -5.01 -3.20
N ASN A 128 -19.42 -4.63 -2.31
CA ASN A 128 -19.26 -3.46 -1.46
C ASN A 128 -18.12 -3.61 -0.46
N ASP A 129 -18.00 -4.78 0.17
CA ASP A 129 -16.96 -5.03 1.17
C ASP A 129 -15.57 -5.15 0.54
N CYS A 130 -15.47 -5.69 -0.68
CA CYS A 130 -14.24 -5.68 -1.47
C CYS A 130 -13.79 -4.27 -1.88
N VAL A 131 -14.74 -3.37 -2.19
CA VAL A 131 -14.42 -1.95 -2.43
C VAL A 131 -13.87 -1.31 -1.15
N LYS A 132 -14.56 -1.49 -0.01
CA LYS A 132 -14.09 -0.96 1.29
C LYS A 132 -12.71 -1.49 1.66
N LEU A 133 -12.46 -2.78 1.42
CA LEU A 133 -11.16 -3.41 1.65
C LEU A 133 -10.08 -2.75 0.81
N ARG A 134 -10.31 -2.60 -0.50
CA ARG A 134 -9.33 -2.00 -1.41
C ARG A 134 -9.03 -0.55 -1.03
N GLU A 135 -10.05 0.21 -0.66
CA GLU A 135 -9.91 1.57 -0.16
C GLU A 135 -9.09 1.61 1.15
N GLY A 136 -9.42 0.77 2.13
CA GLY A 136 -8.68 0.68 3.39
C GLY A 136 -7.23 0.22 3.20
N CYS A 137 -6.99 -0.76 2.34
CA CYS A 137 -5.65 -1.22 1.98
C CYS A 137 -4.83 -0.15 1.28
N TYR A 138 -5.45 0.60 0.37
CA TYR A 138 -4.82 1.73 -0.30
C TYR A 138 -4.47 2.85 0.69
N GLU A 139 -5.38 3.18 1.61
CA GLU A 139 -5.15 4.15 2.68
C GLU A 139 -3.99 3.73 3.60
N LEU A 140 -3.93 2.46 4.00
CA LEU A 140 -2.82 1.92 4.81
C LEU A 140 -1.47 2.07 4.10
N LYS A 141 -1.42 1.73 2.80
CA LYS A 141 -0.20 1.87 1.99
C LYS A 141 0.23 3.35 1.87
N ARG A 142 -0.71 4.28 1.68
CA ARG A 142 -0.42 5.72 1.68
C ARG A 142 0.08 6.22 3.05
N LYS A 143 -0.55 5.79 4.15
CA LYS A 143 -0.12 6.12 5.52
C LYS A 143 1.32 5.66 5.77
N LYS A 144 1.68 4.45 5.33
CA LYS A 144 3.06 3.93 5.46
C LYS A 144 4.09 4.83 4.76
N VAL A 145 3.76 5.34 3.59
CA VAL A 145 4.65 6.29 2.89
C VAL A 145 4.78 7.61 3.65
N GLY A 146 3.67 8.14 4.18
CA GLY A 146 3.72 9.33 5.04
C GLY A 146 4.59 9.12 6.30
N GLU A 147 4.49 7.96 6.94
CA GLU A 147 5.32 7.61 8.09
C GLU A 147 6.79 7.44 7.72
N GLU A 148 7.10 6.84 6.58
CA GLU A 148 8.47 6.75 6.06
C GLU A 148 9.07 8.15 5.89
N LEU A 149 8.35 9.07 5.26
CA LEU A 149 8.81 10.45 5.07
C LEU A 149 9.03 11.17 6.39
N LEU A 150 8.13 10.99 7.36
CA LEU A 150 8.30 11.56 8.71
C LEU A 150 9.49 10.94 9.45
N LEU A 151 9.72 9.63 9.33
CA LEU A 151 10.90 8.98 9.91
C LEU A 151 12.20 9.53 9.29
N ARG A 152 12.23 9.74 7.97
CA ARG A 152 13.38 10.36 7.28
C ARG A 152 13.59 11.81 7.71
N ALA A 153 12.52 12.56 7.94
CA ALA A 153 12.58 13.97 8.35
C ALA A 153 12.99 14.17 9.82
N LEU A 154 12.50 13.32 10.71
CA LEU A 154 12.71 13.42 12.16
C LEU A 154 13.95 12.64 12.62
N GLY A 155 14.32 11.58 11.92
CA GLY A 155 15.52 10.78 12.21
C GLY A 155 15.62 10.37 13.69
N LYS A 156 16.72 10.77 14.34
CA LYS A 156 16.99 10.47 15.76
C LYS A 156 16.04 11.14 16.74
N ASP A 157 15.38 12.23 16.33
CA ASP A 157 14.50 13.02 17.22
C ASP A 157 13.24 12.22 17.60
N VAL A 158 12.89 11.20 16.81
CA VAL A 158 11.85 10.22 17.11
C VAL A 158 12.12 9.48 18.42
N LYS A 159 13.40 9.19 18.75
CA LYS A 159 13.78 8.44 19.96
C LYS A 159 14.11 9.34 21.15
N ASN A 160 14.69 10.51 20.89
CA ASN A 160 15.24 11.37 21.95
C ASN A 160 14.18 12.22 22.67
N GLY A 161 12.88 12.03 22.36
CA GLY A 161 11.78 12.79 22.96
C GLY A 161 11.61 14.19 22.37
N GLU A 162 12.39 14.55 21.35
CA GLU A 162 12.30 15.85 20.66
C GLU A 162 11.35 15.83 19.45
N CYS A 163 10.76 14.67 19.15
CA CYS A 163 9.87 14.45 18.01
C CYS A 163 8.78 15.53 17.87
N GLU A 164 8.01 15.81 18.92
CA GLU A 164 6.92 16.81 18.85
C GLU A 164 7.44 18.23 18.59
N LYS A 165 8.63 18.56 19.14
CA LYS A 165 9.27 19.84 18.91
C LYS A 165 9.71 19.94 17.45
N LYS A 166 10.32 18.88 16.92
CA LYS A 166 10.78 18.83 15.54
C LYS A 166 9.64 18.78 14.52
N MET A 167 8.51 18.20 14.89
CA MET A 167 7.26 18.23 14.09
C MET A 167 6.86 19.66 13.73
N LYS A 168 7.06 20.65 14.61
CA LYS A 168 6.78 22.07 14.31
C LYS A 168 7.65 22.62 13.18
N ASP A 169 8.88 22.14 13.02
CA ASP A 169 9.76 22.58 11.94
C ASP A 169 9.42 21.91 10.61
N VAL A 170 9.03 20.63 10.63
CA VAL A 170 8.85 19.83 9.40
C VAL A 170 7.42 19.91 8.85
N CYS A 171 6.42 20.07 9.72
CA CYS A 171 5.02 20.05 9.33
C CYS A 171 4.56 21.21 8.42
N PRO A 172 5.04 22.46 8.57
CA PRO A 172 4.70 23.54 7.64
C PRO A 172 5.02 23.20 6.18
N VAL A 173 6.03 22.36 5.95
CA VAL A 173 6.42 21.88 4.63
C VAL A 173 5.70 20.59 4.28
N LEU A 174 5.80 19.55 5.10
CA LEU A 174 5.33 18.21 4.76
C LEU A 174 3.80 18.07 4.71
N SER A 175 3.07 18.84 5.53
CA SER A 175 1.60 18.78 5.54
C SER A 175 0.96 19.16 4.21
N ARG A 176 1.69 19.87 3.35
CA ARG A 176 1.22 20.32 2.03
C ARG A 176 1.38 19.26 0.94
N GLU A 177 2.12 18.19 1.22
CA GLU A 177 2.48 17.17 0.23
C GLU A 177 1.42 16.06 0.13
N SER A 178 0.72 15.72 1.23
CA SER A 178 -0.39 14.76 1.19
C SER A 178 -1.34 14.89 2.38
N ASP A 179 -2.57 14.38 2.20
CA ASP A 179 -3.58 14.34 3.25
C ASP A 179 -3.11 13.53 4.47
N GLU A 180 -2.35 12.45 4.26
CA GLU A 180 -1.76 11.65 5.34
C GLU A 180 -0.75 12.45 6.15
N LEU A 181 0.16 13.17 5.49
CA LEU A 181 1.14 14.02 6.16
C LEU A 181 0.47 15.16 6.91
N MET A 182 -0.57 15.78 6.34
CA MET A 182 -1.41 16.74 7.04
C MET A 182 -2.00 16.12 8.31
N SER A 183 -2.60 14.93 8.19
CA SER A 183 -3.25 14.23 9.31
C SER A 183 -2.27 13.92 10.43
N PHE A 184 -1.06 13.45 10.10
CA PHE A 184 0.00 13.22 11.07
C PHE A 184 0.46 14.51 11.77
N CYS A 185 0.50 15.61 11.04
CA CYS A 185 0.88 16.92 11.54
C CYS A 185 -0.16 17.57 12.46
N LEU A 186 -1.43 17.17 12.35
CA LEU A 186 -2.51 17.64 13.22
C LEU A 186 -2.53 16.94 14.59
N ASP A 187 -1.92 15.75 14.72
CA ASP A 187 -1.80 15.04 16.00
C ASP A 187 -0.34 14.62 16.26
N PRO A 188 0.57 15.59 16.53
CA PRO A 188 1.99 15.31 16.68
C PRO A 188 2.27 14.32 17.82
N THR A 189 1.50 14.35 18.90
CA THR A 189 1.67 13.44 20.03
C THR A 189 1.38 12.00 19.66
N LYS A 190 0.22 11.70 19.05
CA LYS A 190 -0.07 10.33 18.61
C LYS A 190 0.87 9.88 17.50
N THR A 191 1.17 10.76 16.56
CA THR A 191 2.11 10.50 15.47
C THR A 191 3.49 10.11 16.02
N CYS A 192 4.06 10.90 16.93
CA CYS A 192 5.37 10.61 17.53
C CYS A 192 5.39 9.27 18.29
N GLN A 193 4.30 8.92 18.98
CA GLN A 193 4.20 7.61 19.64
C GLN A 193 4.17 6.45 18.64
N ALA A 194 3.45 6.59 17.52
CA ALA A 194 3.40 5.59 16.46
C ALA A 194 4.75 5.46 15.76
N LEU A 195 5.37 6.59 15.39
CA LEU A 195 6.69 6.62 14.74
C LEU A 195 7.79 6.03 15.61
N LYS A 196 7.72 6.19 16.95
CA LYS A 196 8.67 5.55 17.86
C LYS A 196 8.64 4.03 17.75
N LYS A 197 7.44 3.42 17.75
CA LYS A 197 7.29 1.96 17.57
C LYS A 197 7.80 1.52 16.20
N LYS A 198 7.45 2.25 15.14
CA LYS A 198 7.91 1.94 13.77
C LYS A 198 9.42 2.10 13.61
N SER A 199 10.02 3.10 14.22
CA SER A 199 11.48 3.28 14.25
C SER A 199 12.17 2.06 14.88
N GLU A 200 11.63 1.51 15.97
CA GLU A 200 12.17 0.29 16.59
C GLU A 200 12.08 -0.93 15.67
N GLU A 201 10.97 -1.09 14.95
CA GLU A 201 10.78 -2.16 13.95
C GLU A 201 11.76 -2.03 12.78
N VAL A 202 11.88 -0.82 12.21
CA VAL A 202 12.82 -0.51 11.12
C VAL A 202 14.26 -0.80 11.56
N CYS A 203 14.65 -0.40 12.77
CA CYS A 203 15.99 -0.70 13.28
C CYS A 203 16.25 -2.20 13.42
N LYS A 204 15.28 -2.99 13.91
CA LYS A 204 15.41 -4.45 14.02
C LYS A 204 15.53 -5.12 12.64
N LEU A 205 14.79 -4.63 11.65
CA LEU A 205 14.88 -5.13 10.27
C LEU A 205 16.22 -4.79 9.64
N LEU A 206 16.68 -3.55 9.82
CA LEU A 206 17.98 -3.10 9.32
C LEU A 206 19.13 -3.91 9.92
N GLU A 207 19.12 -4.17 11.22
CA GLU A 207 20.13 -5.01 11.88
C GLU A 207 20.19 -6.42 11.28
N LYS A 208 19.03 -7.06 11.09
CA LYS A 208 18.92 -8.38 10.44
C LYS A 208 19.41 -8.37 8.99
N GLU A 209 19.19 -7.28 8.25
CA GLU A 209 19.66 -7.15 6.85
C GLU A 209 21.18 -6.98 6.79
N LEU A 210 21.77 -6.21 7.70
CA LEU A 210 23.22 -5.98 7.78
C LEU A 210 23.97 -7.26 8.17
N ASP A 211 23.37 -8.12 9.00
CA ASP A 211 23.97 -9.41 9.36
C ASP A 211 24.03 -10.42 8.21
N LYS A 212 23.18 -10.29 7.18
CA LYS A 212 23.07 -11.26 6.07
C LYS A 212 24.19 -11.18 5.00
N LYS A 213 25.15 -10.25 5.11
CA LYS A 213 26.39 -10.13 4.28
C LYS A 213 26.25 -10.41 2.76
N SER A 214 25.12 -10.10 2.13
CA SER A 214 24.96 -10.25 0.68
C SER A 214 25.41 -8.97 -0.06
N SER A 215 26.23 -9.10 -1.12
CA SER A 215 26.65 -7.95 -1.94
C SER A 215 25.53 -7.35 -2.79
N GLU A 216 24.53 -8.14 -3.14
CA GLU A 216 23.58 -7.80 -4.20
C GLU A 216 22.64 -6.65 -3.83
N LYS A 217 22.58 -6.29 -2.54
CA LYS A 217 21.70 -5.25 -1.99
C LYS A 217 22.46 -4.10 -1.31
N CYS A 218 23.72 -3.86 -1.72
CA CYS A 218 24.53 -2.79 -1.12
C CYS A 218 23.85 -1.42 -1.19
N HIS A 219 23.29 -1.02 -2.33
CA HIS A 219 22.65 0.30 -2.46
C HIS A 219 21.45 0.47 -1.52
N GLU A 220 20.56 -0.52 -1.44
CA GLU A 220 19.38 -0.51 -0.56
C GLU A 220 19.78 -0.39 0.92
N ARG A 221 20.82 -1.13 1.36
CA ARG A 221 21.29 -1.06 2.75
C ARG A 221 21.96 0.26 3.06
N LEU A 222 22.77 0.79 2.15
CA LEU A 222 23.42 2.10 2.35
C LEU A 222 22.40 3.23 2.40
N GLU A 223 21.35 3.18 1.58
CA GLU A 223 20.22 4.12 1.67
C GLU A 223 19.53 4.05 3.04
N LYS A 224 19.18 2.84 3.51
CA LYS A 224 18.58 2.66 4.83
C LYS A 224 19.49 3.13 5.96
N CYS A 225 20.80 2.87 5.86
CA CYS A 225 21.78 3.36 6.82
C CYS A 225 21.87 4.89 6.82
N HIS A 226 21.75 5.54 5.66
CA HIS A 226 21.73 6.99 5.57
C HIS A 226 20.53 7.61 6.29
N PHE A 227 19.32 7.08 6.05
CA PHE A 227 18.09 7.65 6.59
C PHE A 227 17.78 7.21 8.03
N TYR A 228 18.08 5.96 8.38
CA TYR A 228 17.66 5.37 9.65
C TYR A 228 18.83 5.10 10.60
N GLY A 229 20.07 5.10 10.12
CA GLY A 229 21.25 4.74 10.92
C GLY A 229 21.40 5.59 12.17
N GLU A 230 21.24 6.92 12.07
CA GLU A 230 21.32 7.81 13.25
C GLU A 230 20.22 7.54 14.28
N ALA A 231 19.05 7.09 13.83
CA ALA A 231 17.95 6.74 14.73
C ALA A 231 18.16 5.38 15.40
N CYS A 232 19.03 4.51 14.87
CA CYS A 232 19.22 3.15 15.35
C CYS A 232 20.47 3.03 16.24
N THR A 233 20.30 2.50 17.45
CA THR A 233 21.42 2.26 18.36
C THR A 233 22.25 1.09 17.84
N GLN A 234 23.58 1.26 17.73
CA GLN A 234 24.53 0.18 17.41
C GLN A 234 24.34 -0.51 16.04
N THR A 235 23.94 0.22 15.00
CA THR A 235 23.93 -0.37 13.65
C THR A 235 25.35 -0.56 13.11
N LYS A 236 25.62 -1.71 12.46
CA LYS A 236 26.85 -1.99 11.70
C LYS A 236 26.93 -1.21 10.37
N CYS A 237 26.26 -0.06 10.27
CA CYS A 237 26.18 0.74 9.05
C CYS A 237 27.56 1.21 8.56
N ASP A 238 28.47 1.58 9.47
CA ASP A 238 29.84 1.97 9.10
C ASP A 238 30.65 0.78 8.56
N GLU A 239 30.42 -0.42 9.10
CA GLU A 239 31.07 -1.65 8.62
C GLU A 239 30.54 -2.04 7.24
N ASP A 240 29.21 -2.04 7.05
CA ASP A 240 28.59 -2.33 5.76
C ASP A 240 28.96 -1.30 4.70
N LYS A 241 29.08 -0.02 5.06
CA LYS A 241 29.61 1.03 4.18
C LYS A 241 30.99 0.70 3.65
N LYS A 242 31.95 0.38 4.52
CA LYS A 242 33.30 -0.03 4.11
C LYS A 242 33.28 -1.28 3.24
N GLN A 243 32.42 -2.25 3.56
CA GLN A 243 32.29 -3.49 2.80
C GLN A 243 31.74 -3.24 1.39
N CYS A 244 30.74 -2.38 1.23
CA CYS A 244 30.15 -2.03 -0.05
C CYS A 244 31.09 -1.16 -0.88
N GLU A 245 31.78 -0.18 -0.28
CA GLU A 245 32.81 0.63 -0.94
C GLU A 245 33.96 -0.23 -1.46
N GLY A 246 34.42 -1.22 -0.67
CA GLY A 246 35.43 -2.20 -1.10
C GLY A 246 35.01 -3.05 -2.29
N LYS A 247 33.72 -3.10 -2.63
CA LYS A 247 33.16 -3.77 -3.81
C LYS A 247 32.79 -2.80 -4.94
N GLY A 248 33.13 -1.52 -4.82
CA GLY A 248 32.84 -0.47 -5.80
C GLY A 248 31.42 0.09 -5.73
N PHE A 249 30.62 -0.27 -4.72
CA PHE A 249 29.30 0.31 -4.51
C PHE A 249 29.41 1.54 -3.61
N THR A 250 28.89 2.68 -4.08
CA THR A 250 28.75 3.89 -3.27
C THR A 250 27.30 4.35 -3.30
N TYR A 251 26.85 4.93 -2.19
CA TYR A 251 25.53 5.56 -2.12
C TYR A 251 25.71 7.07 -2.10
N LYS A 252 25.01 7.73 -3.02
CA LYS A 252 25.04 9.17 -3.17
C LYS A 252 23.81 9.76 -2.49
N ALA A 253 23.99 10.30 -1.28
CA ALA A 253 22.90 10.93 -0.54
C ALA A 253 22.27 12.08 -1.33
N PRO A 254 20.96 12.37 -1.19
CA PRO A 254 20.27 13.42 -1.93
C PRO A 254 20.94 14.82 -1.84
N GLU A 255 21.62 15.10 -0.74
CA GLU A 255 22.33 16.37 -0.48
C GLU A 255 23.78 16.42 -0.97
N SER A 256 24.35 15.29 -1.38
CA SER A 256 25.80 15.13 -1.63
C SER A 256 26.37 15.98 -2.78
N ASP A 257 25.53 16.58 -3.61
CA ASP A 257 25.92 17.56 -4.64
C ASP A 257 26.02 19.00 -4.12
N PHE A 258 26.26 19.16 -2.81
CA PHE A 258 26.41 20.47 -2.19
C PHE A 258 27.56 21.23 -2.85
N SER A 259 27.20 22.36 -3.48
CA SER A 259 28.14 23.35 -3.97
C SER A 259 27.92 24.61 -3.16
N PRO A 260 28.97 25.33 -2.72
CA PRO A 260 28.83 26.63 -2.04
C PRO A 260 28.04 27.67 -2.86
N VAL A 261 27.88 27.43 -4.16
CA VAL A 261 27.16 28.29 -5.11
C VAL A 261 25.70 27.86 -5.29
N LYS A 262 25.33 26.66 -4.84
CA LYS A 262 23.96 26.14 -4.91
C LYS A 262 23.24 26.40 -3.58
N PRO A 263 21.93 26.70 -3.59
CA PRO A 263 21.13 26.77 -2.38
C PRO A 263 21.26 25.49 -1.55
N ARG A 264 21.12 25.61 -0.22
CA ARG A 264 20.98 24.43 0.65
C ARG A 264 19.85 23.54 0.13
N ALA A 265 20.02 22.23 0.27
CA ALA A 265 18.96 21.29 -0.06
C ALA A 265 17.69 21.64 0.74
N SER A 266 16.54 21.65 0.07
CA SER A 266 15.24 21.77 0.73
C SER A 266 14.97 20.51 1.54
N LEU A 267 14.09 20.62 2.56
CA LEU A 267 13.66 19.47 3.36
C LEU A 267 13.14 18.31 2.48
N LEU A 268 12.34 18.62 1.45
CA LEU A 268 11.79 17.61 0.54
C LEU A 268 12.89 16.84 -0.20
N ARG A 269 13.96 17.54 -0.59
CA ARG A 269 15.12 16.92 -1.23
C ARG A 269 15.93 16.11 -0.24
N SER A 270 16.13 16.61 0.99
CA SER A 270 16.96 15.95 1.99
C SER A 270 16.39 14.60 2.43
N ILE A 271 15.06 14.50 2.52
CA ILE A 271 14.36 13.25 2.86
C ILE A 271 14.17 12.30 1.66
N GLY A 272 14.51 12.75 0.44
CA GLY A 272 14.32 11.97 -0.79
C GLY A 272 12.85 11.76 -1.16
N LEU A 273 12.00 12.79 -1.01
CA LEU A 273 10.55 12.71 -1.30
C LEU A 273 10.26 12.07 -2.66
N ASP A 274 10.92 12.57 -3.72
CA ASP A 274 10.71 12.10 -5.10
C ASP A 274 11.01 10.60 -5.26
N ASP A 275 12.03 10.10 -4.58
CA ASP A 275 12.42 8.70 -4.67
C ASP A 275 11.42 7.80 -3.93
N VAL A 276 10.94 8.25 -2.77
CA VAL A 276 9.88 7.58 -2.02
C VAL A 276 8.59 7.51 -2.85
N TYR A 277 8.17 8.62 -3.47
CA TYR A 277 6.97 8.65 -4.30
C TYR A 277 7.11 7.80 -5.56
N LYS A 278 8.23 7.88 -6.29
CA LYS A 278 8.48 7.00 -7.45
C LYS A 278 8.49 5.52 -7.08
N ASN A 279 8.95 5.18 -5.88
CA ASN A 279 8.90 3.80 -5.40
C ASN A 279 7.46 3.38 -5.06
N ALA A 280 6.69 4.24 -4.41
CA ALA A 280 5.27 4.02 -4.14
C ALA A 280 4.45 3.85 -5.44
N GLU A 281 4.73 4.66 -6.48
CA GLU A 281 4.08 4.58 -7.79
C GLU A 281 4.30 3.23 -8.49
N LYS A 282 5.48 2.61 -8.33
CA LYS A 282 5.73 1.28 -8.88
C LYS A 282 4.75 0.25 -8.31
N ASP A 283 4.35 0.43 -7.06
CA ASP A 283 3.36 -0.39 -6.34
C ASP A 283 1.90 0.07 -6.58
N GLY A 284 1.69 1.02 -7.50
CA GLY A 284 0.37 1.56 -7.82
C GLY A 284 -0.16 2.55 -6.78
N ILE A 285 0.69 3.02 -5.87
CA ILE A 285 0.31 3.97 -4.82
C ILE A 285 0.63 5.38 -5.29
N LEU A 286 -0.42 6.18 -5.45
CA LEU A 286 -0.36 7.55 -5.89
C LEU A 286 -0.55 8.47 -4.68
N ILE A 287 0.43 9.35 -4.46
CA ILE A 287 0.52 10.23 -3.28
C ILE A 287 0.80 11.64 -3.79
N GLY A 288 0.11 12.63 -3.22
CA GLY A 288 0.27 14.02 -3.64
C GLY A 288 -0.32 14.30 -5.04
N ARG A 289 -0.28 15.57 -5.43
CA ARG A 289 -1.08 16.20 -6.51
C ARG A 289 -1.22 15.35 -7.78
N GLN A 290 -2.33 14.62 -7.92
CA GLN A 290 -2.81 14.25 -9.26
C GLN A 290 -3.30 15.51 -9.97
N GLY A 291 -2.50 15.98 -10.93
CA GLY A 291 -2.83 17.12 -11.76
C GLY A 291 -1.69 18.13 -11.83
N VAL A 292 -0.74 17.88 -12.73
CA VAL A 292 -0.07 18.99 -13.42
C VAL A 292 -1.05 19.78 -14.31
N ASP A 293 -2.31 19.35 -14.42
CA ASP A 293 -3.41 20.04 -15.13
C ASP A 293 -4.77 20.06 -14.38
N LEU A 294 -4.80 19.81 -13.07
CA LEU A 294 -5.96 20.17 -12.24
C LEU A 294 -5.45 21.06 -11.11
N PRO A 295 -5.91 22.32 -11.01
CA PRO A 295 -5.56 23.16 -9.89
C PRO A 295 -6.31 22.66 -8.66
N LYS A 296 -5.77 21.65 -7.98
CA LYS A 296 -5.86 21.63 -6.52
C LYS A 296 -4.65 22.40 -6.02
N THR A 297 -4.80 23.70 -6.05
CA THR A 297 -4.04 24.62 -5.22
C THR A 297 -4.41 24.34 -3.76
N PHE A 298 -3.75 23.33 -3.15
CA PHE A 298 -3.28 23.55 -1.77
C PHE A 298 -2.40 24.80 -1.85
N GLY A 299 -3.01 25.97 -1.65
CA GLY A 299 -2.39 27.24 -2.01
C GLY A 299 -3.32 28.44 -2.05
N ASP A 300 -4.58 28.31 -2.49
CA ASP A 300 -5.44 29.50 -2.61
C ASP A 300 -6.30 29.72 -1.36
N ASN A 301 -6.76 28.66 -0.69
CA ASN A 301 -7.51 28.70 0.57
C ASN A 301 -7.12 27.54 1.51
N LEU A 302 -5.92 27.61 2.12
CA LEU A 302 -5.43 26.65 3.13
C LEU A 302 -6.49 26.30 4.19
N VAL A 303 -7.31 27.28 4.57
CA VAL A 303 -8.40 27.12 5.54
C VAL A 303 -9.50 26.17 5.02
N GLN A 304 -9.88 26.24 3.74
CA GLN A 304 -10.89 25.34 3.17
C GLN A 304 -10.36 23.91 3.05
N ASP A 305 -9.12 23.75 2.61
CA ASP A 305 -8.49 22.42 2.50
C ASP A 305 -8.30 21.78 3.87
N LEU A 306 -7.84 22.56 4.85
CA LEU A 306 -7.73 22.11 6.25
C LEU A 306 -9.11 21.73 6.82
N LEU A 307 -10.15 22.51 6.57
CA LEU A 307 -11.51 22.18 7.02
C LEU A 307 -12.05 20.91 6.36
N LEU A 308 -11.72 20.68 5.08
CA LEU A 308 -12.07 19.44 4.40
C LEU A 308 -11.40 18.24 5.09
N VAL A 309 -10.09 18.28 5.31
CA VAL A 309 -9.35 17.21 6.01
C VAL A 309 -9.90 16.97 7.41
N LEU A 310 -10.06 18.03 8.21
CA LEU A 310 -10.59 17.93 9.58
C LEU A 310 -12.01 17.38 9.66
N SER A 311 -12.77 17.51 8.57
CA SER A 311 -14.11 16.96 8.46
C SER A 311 -14.10 15.47 8.06
N GLN A 312 -13.09 14.94 7.37
CA GLN A 312 -13.12 13.57 6.83
C GLN A 312 -13.37 12.50 7.90
N ASP A 313 -12.80 12.67 9.09
CA ASP A 313 -12.94 11.74 10.23
C ASP A 313 -14.31 11.80 10.94
N GLU A 314 -15.19 12.71 10.56
CA GLU A 314 -16.49 12.89 11.22
C GLU A 314 -17.59 12.04 10.56
N ASN A 315 -18.03 11.01 11.29
CA ASN A 315 -19.15 10.12 10.93
C ASN A 315 -20.53 10.80 10.93
N ASP A 316 -20.62 12.09 11.30
CA ASP A 316 -21.86 12.86 11.32
C ASP A 316 -22.30 13.22 9.89
N LYS A 317 -23.46 12.69 9.46
CA LYS A 317 -24.05 12.96 8.13
C LYS A 317 -24.54 14.41 7.96
N LYS A 318 -24.55 15.22 9.02
CA LYS A 318 -25.01 16.62 8.98
C LYS A 318 -23.83 17.58 8.78
N PRO A 319 -23.78 18.33 7.66
CA PRO A 319 -22.66 19.21 7.33
C PRO A 319 -22.31 20.21 8.45
N ASP A 320 -23.31 20.83 9.07
CA ASP A 320 -23.09 21.85 10.11
C ASP A 320 -22.43 21.27 11.36
N LYS A 321 -22.83 20.05 11.77
CA LYS A 321 -22.23 19.36 12.91
C LYS A 321 -20.80 18.92 12.61
N LYS A 322 -20.61 18.41 11.39
CA LYS A 322 -19.32 17.99 10.85
C LYS A 322 -18.32 19.15 10.88
N CYS A 323 -18.74 20.29 10.35
CA CYS A 323 -17.94 21.52 10.32
C CYS A 323 -17.68 22.07 11.73
N LYS A 324 -18.68 22.06 12.61
CA LYS A 324 -18.53 22.58 13.99
C LYS A 324 -17.49 21.78 14.78
N LYS A 325 -17.50 20.45 14.67
CA LYS A 325 -16.48 19.60 15.31
C LYS A 325 -15.11 19.72 14.64
N ALA A 326 -15.06 19.85 13.32
CA ALA A 326 -13.81 20.11 12.61
C ALA A 326 -13.15 21.42 13.12
N LEU A 327 -13.94 22.46 13.37
CA LEU A 327 -13.47 23.73 13.93
C LEU A 327 -12.90 23.60 15.35
N GLU A 328 -13.36 22.65 16.16
CA GLU A 328 -12.77 22.37 17.49
C GLU A 328 -11.33 21.83 17.39
N LYS A 329 -10.95 21.25 16.24
CA LYS A 329 -9.61 20.72 15.98
C LYS A 329 -8.63 21.76 15.43
N CYS A 330 -9.10 22.96 15.07
CA CYS A 330 -8.23 24.03 14.54
C CYS A 330 -7.18 24.54 15.54
N ASP A 331 -7.36 24.31 16.85
CA ASP A 331 -6.30 24.60 17.81
C ASP A 331 -5.04 23.75 17.57
N ALA A 332 -5.20 22.55 16.99
CA ALA A 332 -4.12 21.64 16.67
C ALA A 332 -3.38 21.99 15.37
N SER A 333 -3.83 22.99 14.60
CA SER A 333 -3.17 23.44 13.37
C SER A 333 -2.32 24.71 13.55
N LYS A 334 -2.21 25.25 14.76
CA LYS A 334 -1.51 26.53 15.04
C LYS A 334 -0.04 26.56 14.63
N HIS A 335 0.61 25.40 14.54
CA HIS A 335 2.02 25.26 14.15
C HIS A 335 2.23 25.00 12.65
N LEU A 336 1.19 25.13 11.83
CA LEU A 336 1.26 24.89 10.38
C LEU A 336 1.42 26.17 9.54
N ASP A 337 1.37 27.35 10.17
CA ASP A 337 1.26 28.68 9.54
C ASP A 337 2.53 29.56 9.67
N ASP A 338 3.70 28.97 9.95
CA ASP A 338 4.97 29.71 10.05
C ASP A 338 5.60 30.06 8.68
#